data_AF-A0A496SZH4-F1
#
_entry.id   AF-A0A496SZH4-F1
#
_cell.length_a   1.000
_cell.length_b   1.000
_cell.length_c   1.000
_cell.angle_alpha   90.00
_cell.angle_beta   90.00
_cell.angle_gamma   90.00
#
_symmetry.space_group_name_H-M   'P 1'
#
loop_
_entity.id
_entity.type
_entity.pdbx_description
1 polymer ?
#
loop_
_entity_poly.entity_id
_entity_poly.type
_entity_poly.pdbx_seq_one_letter_code
_entity_poly.pdbx_strand_id
1 'polypeptide(L)'
;MNTSARAKLALCIVVVVLLSLLFPRGESFEFSKLQVGMVSDKEIIAPFTFNVLKNEDELEKQRAAARQSVPPILDYDPTVASRQRARLDSLFEWVTHALSNEVPDSSSIASLKKLKLPLFEETIQLLLGTEATSKRRHLRMLSQLKQTCNKLLTDIYSLGLLENKQQIVSKTTKGVVIIRREGEEKTIALNQIVDVSEAKTMLPEKIRKFLPNSEDRVLKACYEITTAFLSPNLSFNETKTAQRREQAVASVPLYKRTILANERILASHQVITQEDMDVLKSLAKAKAQREIQRSLWRRYLLWFGRTLVSLFSVSILVLYLYCFKKQIYNNNSLLLLLSIMAILPTAIASFVATNPTFMGVYRSEFLVPIALSSMLVTVLLEAEIGIILTFVNVLLVGCVLGYHFQSPFVSGLCGVLSVYLVRNVRHR
;
A
#
# COMPACT_ATOMS: atom_id res chain seq x y z
N MET A 1 -45.33 34.95 -19.91
CA MET A 1 -45.00 35.22 -18.48
C MET A 1 -44.34 36.59 -18.39
N ASN A 2 -44.96 37.53 -17.67
CA ASN A 2 -44.46 38.88 -17.47
C ASN A 2 -43.06 38.87 -16.83
N THR A 3 -42.19 39.78 -17.24
CA THR A 3 -40.81 39.95 -16.73
C THR A 3 -40.77 40.06 -15.19
N SER A 4 -41.78 40.68 -14.59
CA SER A 4 -41.95 40.80 -13.15
C SER A 4 -42.21 39.47 -12.43
N ALA A 5 -42.96 38.55 -13.03
CA ALA A 5 -43.23 37.24 -12.44
C ALA A 5 -41.98 36.34 -12.41
N ARG A 6 -41.15 36.42 -13.45
CA ARG A 6 -39.86 35.70 -13.52
C ARG A 6 -38.89 36.20 -12.45
N ALA A 7 -38.82 37.51 -12.24
CA ALA A 7 -37.96 38.11 -11.21
C ALA A 7 -38.34 37.67 -9.78
N LYS A 8 -39.64 37.61 -9.45
CA LYS A 8 -40.12 37.16 -8.13
C LYS A 8 -39.82 35.68 -7.88
N LEU A 9 -40.01 34.84 -8.90
CA LEU A 9 -39.72 33.41 -8.80
C LEU A 9 -38.21 33.17 -8.63
N ALA A 10 -37.38 33.91 -9.38
CA ALA A 10 -35.92 33.88 -9.20
C ALA A 10 -35.51 34.32 -7.79
N LEU A 11 -36.08 35.42 -7.27
CA LEU A 11 -35.82 35.90 -5.91
C LEU A 11 -36.18 34.83 -4.86
N CYS A 12 -37.35 34.20 -4.98
CA CYS A 12 -37.78 33.14 -4.05
C CYS A 12 -36.80 31.96 -4.05
N ILE A 13 -36.38 31.50 -5.22
CA ILE A 13 -35.39 30.40 -5.35
C ILE A 13 -34.06 30.80 -4.69
N VAL A 14 -33.56 32.00 -4.97
CA VAL A 14 -32.30 32.51 -4.40
C VAL A 14 -32.38 32.55 -2.87
N VAL A 15 -33.48 33.06 -2.32
CA VAL A 15 -33.68 33.13 -0.86
C VAL A 15 -33.72 31.75 -0.22
N VAL A 16 -34.47 30.80 -0.80
CA VAL A 16 -34.58 29.42 -0.29
C VAL A 16 -33.22 28.71 -0.31
N VAL A 17 -32.45 28.89 -1.39
CA VAL A 17 -31.10 28.33 -1.53
C VAL A 17 -30.14 28.96 -0.52
N LEU A 18 -30.13 30.29 -0.38
CA LEU A 18 -29.30 30.98 0.59
C LEU A 18 -29.61 30.54 2.02
N LEU A 19 -30.89 30.52 2.40
CA LEU A 19 -31.32 30.03 3.71
C LEU A 19 -30.91 28.57 3.93
N SER A 20 -31.04 27.70 2.92
CA SER A 20 -30.61 26.29 3.04
C SER A 20 -29.09 26.15 3.20
N LEU A 21 -28.30 27.04 2.61
CA LEU A 21 -26.83 27.03 2.72
C LEU A 21 -26.35 27.48 4.11
N LEU A 22 -27.13 28.31 4.80
CA LEU A 22 -26.83 28.77 6.15
C LEU A 22 -27.02 27.68 7.21
N PHE A 23 -27.60 26.52 6.90
CA PHE A 23 -27.70 25.44 7.89
C PHE A 23 -26.33 24.77 8.12
N PRO A 24 -25.87 24.63 9.38
CA PRO A 24 -24.54 24.12 9.70
C PRO A 24 -24.32 22.72 9.11
N ARG A 25 -23.13 22.45 8.57
CA ARG A 25 -22.77 21.13 8.03
C ARG A 25 -22.29 20.26 9.20
N GLY A 26 -22.99 19.16 9.49
CA GLY A 26 -22.58 18.26 10.56
C GLY A 26 -21.35 17.48 10.13
N GLU A 27 -20.22 17.68 10.82
CA GLU A 27 -19.03 16.83 10.67
C GLU A 27 -18.97 15.82 11.82
N SER A 28 -18.85 14.54 11.49
CA SER A 28 -18.71 13.44 12.45
C SER A 28 -17.23 13.14 12.72
N PHE A 29 -16.53 14.04 13.41
CA PHE A 29 -15.16 13.81 13.89
C PHE A 29 -15.18 13.28 15.33
N GLU A 30 -15.60 12.03 15.53
CA GLU A 30 -15.73 11.44 16.87
C GLU A 30 -14.39 11.04 17.52
N PHE A 31 -13.30 10.86 16.76
CA PHE A 31 -12.05 10.29 17.27
C PHE A 31 -10.79 11.16 17.12
N SER A 32 -10.86 12.36 16.52
CA SER A 32 -9.65 13.17 16.24
C SER A 32 -9.01 13.82 17.47
N LYS A 33 -9.68 13.76 18.63
CA LYS A 33 -9.23 14.40 19.88
C LYS A 33 -8.42 13.47 20.79
N LEU A 34 -8.36 12.17 20.49
CA LEU A 34 -7.66 11.18 21.30
C LEU A 34 -6.19 11.11 20.91
N GLN A 35 -5.28 11.13 21.90
CA GLN A 35 -3.84 10.98 21.71
C GLN A 35 -3.28 9.95 22.69
N VAL A 36 -2.13 9.37 22.32
CA VAL A 36 -1.38 8.44 23.17
C VAL A 36 -1.02 9.13 24.49
N GLY A 37 -1.23 8.44 25.61
CA GLY A 37 -0.96 8.99 26.95
C GLY A 37 -2.08 9.83 27.55
N MET A 38 -3.15 10.15 26.81
CA MET A 38 -4.36 10.74 27.38
C MET A 38 -5.21 9.67 28.08
N VAL A 39 -6.02 10.09 29.05
CA VAL A 39 -7.03 9.25 29.70
C VAL A 39 -8.33 9.36 28.92
N SER A 40 -8.95 8.23 28.56
CA SER A 40 -10.24 8.25 27.87
C SER A 40 -11.38 8.57 28.84
N ASP A 41 -12.16 9.62 28.59
CA ASP A 41 -13.32 9.96 29.44
C ASP A 41 -14.52 9.02 29.22
N LYS A 42 -14.49 8.20 28.16
CA LYS A 42 -15.60 7.35 27.73
C LYS A 42 -15.14 5.95 27.37
N GLU A 43 -16.02 4.98 27.58
CA GLU A 43 -15.85 3.63 27.06
C GLU A 43 -16.07 3.61 25.54
N ILE A 44 -15.20 2.91 24.81
CA ILE A 44 -15.32 2.75 23.35
C ILE A 44 -15.50 1.27 23.04
N ILE A 45 -16.62 0.94 22.41
CA ILE A 45 -16.99 -0.42 22.00
C ILE A 45 -17.05 -0.46 20.47
N ALA A 46 -16.59 -1.56 19.87
CA ALA A 46 -16.62 -1.76 18.44
C ALA A 46 -18.07 -1.85 17.92
N PRO A 47 -18.52 -0.91 17.07
CA PRO A 47 -19.90 -0.93 16.54
C PRO A 47 -20.14 -2.04 15.51
N PHE A 48 -19.07 -2.66 15.00
CA PHE A 48 -19.11 -3.76 14.04
C PHE A 48 -17.75 -4.45 13.96
N THR A 49 -17.70 -5.62 13.32
CA THR A 49 -16.44 -6.36 13.09
C THR A 49 -15.55 -5.66 12.05
N PHE A 50 -14.28 -5.41 12.39
CA PHE A 50 -13.29 -4.81 11.49
C PHE A 50 -11.87 -5.36 11.75
N ASN A 51 -10.98 -5.20 10.76
CA ASN A 51 -9.60 -5.64 10.86
C ASN A 51 -8.68 -4.49 11.27
N VAL A 52 -7.77 -4.75 12.20
CA VAL A 52 -6.71 -3.82 12.61
C VAL A 52 -5.54 -3.99 11.66
N LEU A 53 -5.19 -2.91 10.97
CA LEU A 53 -4.07 -2.91 10.03
C LEU A 53 -2.74 -2.96 10.80
N LYS A 54 -1.77 -3.69 10.27
CA LYS A 54 -0.38 -3.61 10.76
C LYS A 54 0.20 -2.24 10.42
N ASN A 55 1.09 -1.76 11.29
CA ASN A 55 1.88 -0.57 10.99
C ASN A 55 2.85 -0.85 9.85
N GLU A 56 3.25 0.19 9.11
CA GLU A 56 4.13 0.06 7.94
C GLU A 56 5.45 -0.61 8.31
N ASP A 57 6.08 -0.19 9.42
CA ASP A 57 7.32 -0.79 9.93
C ASP A 57 7.19 -2.30 10.24
N GLU A 58 6.09 -2.70 10.87
CA GLU A 58 5.83 -4.11 11.19
C GLU A 58 5.61 -4.93 9.92
N LEU A 59 4.86 -4.38 8.96
CA LEU A 59 4.57 -5.00 7.69
C LEU A 59 5.86 -5.15 6.86
N GLU A 60 6.70 -4.13 6.81
CA GLU A 60 7.99 -4.18 6.12
C GLU A 60 8.94 -5.21 6.73
N LYS A 61 9.04 -5.26 8.06
CA LYS A 61 9.83 -6.30 8.75
C LYS A 61 9.35 -7.70 8.41
N GLN A 62 8.03 -7.95 8.42
CA GLN A 62 7.47 -9.25 8.07
C GLN A 62 7.66 -9.59 6.59
N ARG A 63 7.52 -8.61 5.69
CA ARG A 63 7.82 -8.79 4.26
C ARG A 63 9.30 -9.10 4.01
N ALA A 64 10.20 -8.42 4.71
CA ALA A 64 11.64 -8.71 4.64
C ALA A 64 11.95 -10.13 5.14
N ALA A 65 11.36 -10.54 6.27
CA ALA A 65 11.51 -11.90 6.79
C ALA A 65 10.93 -12.96 5.83
N ALA A 66 9.76 -12.71 5.23
CA ALA A 66 9.16 -13.59 4.23
C ALA A 66 9.99 -13.67 2.94
N ARG A 67 10.64 -12.58 2.53
CA ARG A 67 11.56 -12.58 1.39
C ARG A 67 12.82 -13.40 1.67
N GLN A 68 13.36 -13.30 2.88
CA GLN A 68 14.56 -14.02 3.32
C GLN A 68 14.30 -15.51 3.61
N SER A 69 13.07 -15.88 3.97
CA SER A 69 12.71 -17.26 4.23
C SER A 69 12.72 -18.14 2.98
N VAL A 70 12.57 -17.54 1.79
CA VAL A 70 12.63 -18.23 0.49
C VAL A 70 14.09 -18.50 0.08
N PRO A 71 14.53 -19.77 0.05
CA PRO A 71 15.88 -20.13 -0.38
C PRO A 71 16.13 -19.79 -1.85
N PRO A 72 17.38 -19.51 -2.25
CA PRO A 72 17.79 -19.41 -3.65
C PRO A 72 17.49 -20.68 -4.44
N ILE A 73 17.01 -20.53 -5.68
CA ILE A 73 16.71 -21.66 -6.59
C ILE A 73 17.86 -21.81 -7.58
N LEU A 74 18.37 -23.04 -7.69
CA LEU A 74 19.42 -23.44 -8.62
C LEU A 74 18.83 -24.38 -9.66
N ASP A 75 19.03 -24.09 -10.94
CA ASP A 75 18.67 -25.00 -12.02
C ASP A 75 19.84 -25.96 -12.28
N TYR A 76 19.54 -27.25 -12.26
CA TYR A 76 20.49 -28.31 -12.58
C TYR A 76 20.40 -28.67 -14.06
N ASP A 77 21.52 -28.55 -14.79
CA ASP A 77 21.64 -29.02 -16.17
C ASP A 77 22.28 -30.42 -16.19
N PRO A 78 21.50 -31.49 -16.44
CA PRO A 78 22.03 -32.85 -16.51
C PRO A 78 22.98 -33.06 -17.70
N THR A 79 22.92 -32.23 -18.73
CA THR A 79 23.67 -32.42 -19.97
C THR A 79 25.13 -32.00 -19.87
N VAL A 80 25.48 -31.14 -18.90
CA VAL A 80 26.85 -30.63 -18.73
C VAL A 80 27.81 -31.77 -18.39
N ALA A 81 27.44 -32.63 -17.44
CA ALA A 81 28.29 -33.74 -17.00
C ALA A 81 28.53 -34.77 -18.12
N SER A 82 27.52 -35.08 -18.93
CA SER A 82 27.68 -35.96 -20.11
C SER A 82 28.50 -35.28 -21.22
N ARG A 83 28.28 -33.99 -21.47
CA ARG A 83 28.98 -33.23 -22.51
C ARG A 83 30.47 -33.10 -22.21
N GLN A 84 30.84 -32.79 -20.97
CA GLN A 84 32.24 -32.63 -20.60
C GLN A 84 33.01 -33.96 -20.61
N ARG A 85 32.37 -35.05 -20.17
CA ARG A 85 32.95 -36.40 -20.30
C ARG A 85 33.16 -36.80 -21.76
N ALA A 86 32.17 -36.58 -22.62
CA ALA A 86 32.31 -36.87 -24.05
C ALA A 86 33.44 -36.05 -24.70
N ARG A 87 33.57 -34.76 -24.36
CA ARG A 87 34.68 -33.92 -24.84
C ARG A 87 36.04 -34.39 -24.34
N LEU A 88 36.12 -34.85 -23.09
CA LEU A 88 37.33 -35.45 -22.54
C LEU A 88 37.66 -36.76 -23.27
N ASP A 89 36.67 -37.61 -23.52
CA ASP A 89 36.86 -38.87 -24.25
C ASP A 89 37.36 -38.63 -25.68
N SER A 90 36.77 -37.66 -26.41
CA SER A 90 37.24 -37.24 -27.73
C SER A 90 38.69 -36.72 -27.71
N LEU A 91 39.11 -36.01 -26.65
CA LEU A 91 40.48 -35.55 -26.52
C LEU A 91 41.45 -36.74 -26.42
N PHE A 92 41.16 -37.71 -25.55
CA PHE A 92 42.04 -38.88 -25.41
C PHE A 92 42.04 -39.76 -26.65
N GLU A 93 40.90 -39.93 -27.32
CA GLU A 93 40.83 -40.65 -28.60
C GLU A 93 41.70 -39.99 -29.66
N TRP A 94 41.59 -38.68 -29.80
CA TRP A 94 42.43 -37.90 -30.70
C TRP A 94 43.92 -38.06 -30.38
N VAL A 95 44.32 -37.96 -29.09
CA VAL A 95 45.71 -38.13 -28.66
C VAL A 95 46.21 -39.54 -28.97
N THR A 96 45.40 -40.58 -28.71
CA THR A 96 45.79 -41.97 -28.99
C THR A 96 45.95 -42.25 -30.48
N HIS A 97 45.11 -41.64 -31.34
CA HIS A 97 45.21 -41.76 -32.79
C HIS A 97 46.38 -40.96 -33.37
N ALA A 98 46.68 -39.78 -32.82
CA ALA A 98 47.87 -39.01 -33.19
C ALA A 98 49.16 -39.81 -32.88
N LEU A 99 49.19 -40.55 -31.77
CA LEU A 99 50.31 -41.42 -31.42
C LEU A 99 50.40 -42.70 -32.27
N SER A 100 49.32 -43.12 -32.94
CA SER A 100 49.34 -44.35 -33.75
C SER A 100 49.98 -44.17 -35.13
N ASN A 101 49.87 -42.98 -35.74
CA ASN A 101 50.08 -42.76 -37.18
C ASN A 101 51.43 -42.10 -37.58
N GLU A 102 52.50 -42.33 -36.80
CA GLU A 102 53.87 -41.76 -36.97
C GLU A 102 54.07 -40.31 -36.47
N VAL A 103 55.34 -40.01 -36.17
CA VAL A 103 55.91 -38.98 -35.27
C VAL A 103 55.06 -37.71 -35.08
N PRO A 104 54.87 -37.22 -33.83
CA PRO A 104 54.17 -35.96 -33.57
C PRO A 104 54.98 -34.77 -34.12
N ASP A 105 54.72 -34.41 -35.37
CA ASP A 105 55.23 -33.19 -35.98
C ASP A 105 54.64 -31.94 -35.30
N SER A 106 55.31 -30.80 -35.51
CA SER A 106 54.86 -29.46 -35.11
C SER A 106 53.40 -29.13 -35.48
N SER A 107 52.84 -29.84 -36.48
CA SER A 107 51.44 -29.80 -36.93
C SER A 107 50.43 -30.39 -35.93
N SER A 108 50.82 -31.39 -35.14
CA SER A 108 49.97 -32.01 -34.11
C SER A 108 49.81 -31.10 -32.89
N ILE A 109 50.88 -30.41 -32.51
CA ILE A 109 50.87 -29.38 -31.46
C ILE A 109 49.98 -28.19 -31.88
N ALA A 110 50.05 -27.78 -33.15
CA ALA A 110 49.18 -26.73 -33.70
C ALA A 110 47.69 -27.14 -33.72
N SER A 111 47.40 -28.43 -33.91
CA SER A 111 46.04 -28.98 -33.92
C SER A 111 45.43 -29.07 -32.51
N LEU A 112 46.22 -29.38 -31.48
CA LEU A 112 45.79 -29.27 -30.08
C LEU A 112 45.60 -27.81 -29.64
N LYS A 113 46.46 -26.89 -30.10
CA LYS A 113 46.28 -25.45 -29.85
C LYS A 113 44.99 -24.91 -30.51
N LYS A 114 44.54 -25.49 -31.62
CA LYS A 114 43.22 -25.17 -32.23
C LYS A 114 42.02 -25.59 -31.38
N LEU A 115 42.15 -26.58 -30.48
CA LEU A 115 41.08 -26.97 -29.56
C LEU A 115 40.77 -25.90 -28.48
N LYS A 116 41.54 -24.80 -28.40
CA LYS A 116 41.36 -23.70 -27.43
C LYS A 116 41.27 -24.19 -25.98
N LEU A 117 41.97 -25.26 -25.63
CA LEU A 117 42.04 -25.76 -24.26
C LEU A 117 43.15 -25.02 -23.51
N PRO A 118 42.91 -24.56 -22.26
CA PRO A 118 43.91 -23.89 -21.44
C PRO A 118 44.87 -24.91 -20.80
N LEU A 119 45.60 -25.67 -21.62
CA LEU A 119 46.60 -26.65 -21.16
C LEU A 119 48.01 -26.05 -21.29
N PHE A 120 48.88 -26.32 -20.33
CA PHE A 120 50.28 -25.90 -20.41
C PHE A 120 51.05 -26.71 -21.44
N GLU A 121 52.12 -26.14 -22.00
CA GLU A 121 52.93 -26.81 -23.02
C GLU A 121 53.56 -28.12 -22.52
N GLU A 122 53.96 -28.18 -21.24
CA GLU A 122 54.46 -29.41 -20.60
C GLU A 122 53.43 -30.55 -20.64
N THR A 123 52.15 -30.24 -20.37
CA THR A 123 51.05 -31.21 -20.41
C THR A 123 50.76 -31.66 -21.83
N ILE A 124 50.86 -30.76 -22.81
CA ILE A 124 50.70 -31.09 -24.24
C ILE A 124 51.82 -32.04 -24.69
N GLN A 125 53.08 -31.75 -24.32
CA GLN A 125 54.22 -32.60 -24.63
C GLN A 125 54.11 -33.99 -23.98
N LEU A 126 53.66 -34.04 -22.72
CA LEU A 126 53.39 -35.29 -22.02
C LEU A 126 52.28 -36.09 -22.70
N LEU A 127 51.17 -35.45 -23.13
CA LEU A 127 50.10 -36.15 -23.85
C LEU A 127 50.59 -36.71 -25.19
N LEU A 128 51.37 -35.92 -25.94
CA LEU A 128 51.94 -36.31 -27.23
C LEU A 128 53.14 -37.27 -27.13
N GLY A 129 53.58 -37.61 -25.92
CA GLY A 129 54.62 -38.63 -25.70
C GLY A 129 55.98 -38.30 -26.29
N THR A 130 56.33 -37.01 -26.39
CA THR A 130 57.58 -36.53 -27.01
C THR A 130 58.84 -37.08 -26.35
N GLU A 131 58.77 -37.50 -25.09
CA GLU A 131 59.87 -38.08 -24.30
C GLU A 131 59.67 -39.59 -23.96
N ALA A 132 58.65 -40.24 -24.53
CA ALA A 132 58.27 -41.59 -24.12
C ALA A 132 59.21 -42.67 -24.67
N THR A 133 59.93 -43.37 -23.78
CA THR A 133 60.82 -44.50 -24.13
C THR A 133 60.10 -45.75 -24.62
N SER A 134 58.79 -45.91 -24.35
CA SER A 134 57.99 -47.05 -24.79
C SER A 134 56.54 -46.67 -25.11
N LYS A 135 56.14 -46.85 -26.39
CA LYS A 135 54.78 -46.60 -26.88
C LYS A 135 53.71 -47.37 -26.10
N ARG A 136 53.97 -48.63 -25.75
CA ARG A 136 53.02 -49.46 -24.96
C ARG A 136 52.82 -48.94 -23.53
N ARG A 137 53.90 -48.48 -22.87
CA ARG A 137 53.82 -47.92 -21.51
C ARG A 137 53.09 -46.57 -21.52
N HIS A 138 53.33 -45.75 -22.53
CA HIS A 138 52.66 -44.45 -22.72
C HIS A 138 51.16 -44.60 -22.92
N LEU A 139 50.73 -45.51 -23.80
CA LEU A 139 49.30 -45.78 -24.04
C LEU A 139 48.58 -46.28 -22.77
N ARG A 140 49.25 -47.11 -21.94
CA ARG A 140 48.70 -47.52 -20.63
C ARG A 140 48.55 -46.33 -19.69
N MET A 141 49.56 -45.46 -19.59
CA MET A 141 49.48 -44.25 -18.77
C MET A 141 48.32 -43.34 -19.22
N LEU A 142 48.16 -43.10 -20.53
CA LEU A 142 47.05 -42.30 -21.07
C LEU A 142 45.68 -42.91 -20.74
N SER A 143 45.54 -44.24 -20.83
CA SER A 143 44.29 -44.93 -20.45
C SER A 143 43.97 -44.77 -18.96
N GLN A 144 44.97 -44.87 -18.09
CA GLN A 144 44.82 -44.68 -16.65
C GLN A 144 44.48 -43.22 -16.31
N LEU A 145 45.11 -42.27 -17.00
CA LEU A 145 44.85 -40.83 -16.86
C LEU A 145 43.42 -40.50 -17.29
N LYS A 146 42.98 -40.98 -18.48
CA LYS A 146 41.59 -40.86 -18.96
C LYS A 146 40.59 -41.38 -17.92
N GLN A 147 40.79 -42.59 -17.42
CA GLN A 147 39.90 -43.20 -16.43
C GLN A 147 39.85 -42.41 -15.13
N THR A 148 40.99 -41.91 -14.67
CA THR A 148 41.09 -41.12 -13.44
C THR A 148 40.38 -39.77 -13.59
N CYS A 149 40.62 -39.05 -14.70
CA CYS A 149 39.93 -37.79 -14.97
C CYS A 149 38.41 -37.98 -15.08
N ASN A 150 37.94 -39.02 -15.78
CA ASN A 150 36.51 -39.32 -15.87
C ASN A 150 35.89 -39.63 -14.49
N LYS A 151 36.60 -40.36 -13.63
CA LYS A 151 36.15 -40.65 -12.27
C LYS A 151 36.07 -39.39 -11.41
N LEU A 152 37.10 -38.54 -11.46
CA LEU A 152 37.12 -37.26 -10.74
C LEU A 152 36.01 -36.31 -11.18
N LEU A 153 35.76 -36.21 -12.49
CA LEU A 153 34.63 -35.44 -13.02
C LEU A 153 33.30 -36.00 -12.52
N THR A 154 33.13 -37.32 -12.53
CA THR A 154 31.90 -37.97 -12.06
C THR A 154 31.65 -37.69 -10.58
N ASP A 155 32.69 -37.81 -9.74
CA ASP A 155 32.60 -37.52 -8.31
C ASP A 155 32.20 -36.06 -8.06
N ILE A 156 32.82 -35.10 -8.76
CA ILE A 156 32.52 -33.66 -8.60
C ILE A 156 31.09 -33.35 -9.07
N TYR A 157 30.69 -33.86 -10.25
CA TYR A 157 29.35 -33.61 -10.77
C TYR A 157 28.23 -34.24 -9.93
N SER A 158 28.52 -35.29 -9.16
CA SER A 158 27.57 -35.91 -8.23
C SER A 158 27.20 -35.00 -7.05
N LEU A 159 28.10 -34.12 -6.64
CA LEU A 159 27.88 -33.14 -5.57
C LEU A 159 27.18 -31.86 -6.06
N GLY A 160 27.23 -31.61 -7.38
CA GLY A 160 26.76 -30.37 -7.99
C GLY A 160 27.84 -29.28 -7.93
N LEU A 161 28.10 -28.66 -9.08
CA LEU A 161 29.16 -27.68 -9.30
C LEU A 161 28.55 -26.32 -9.65
N LEU A 162 28.76 -25.36 -8.74
CA LEU A 162 28.41 -23.95 -8.92
C LEU A 162 29.61 -23.15 -9.42
N GLU A 163 29.34 -22.06 -10.15
CA GLU A 163 30.40 -21.15 -10.59
C GLU A 163 31.04 -20.41 -9.42
N ASN A 164 30.23 -19.79 -8.56
CA ASN A 164 30.70 -19.10 -7.36
C ASN A 164 29.68 -19.22 -6.22
N LYS A 165 30.07 -19.90 -5.13
CA LYS A 165 29.21 -20.10 -3.97
C LYS A 165 28.97 -18.82 -3.18
N GLN A 166 29.92 -17.88 -3.16
CA GLN A 166 29.83 -16.63 -2.39
C GLN A 166 28.65 -15.76 -2.82
N GLN A 167 28.29 -15.81 -4.11
CA GLN A 167 27.12 -15.11 -4.66
C GLN A 167 25.79 -15.63 -4.09
N ILE A 168 25.77 -16.88 -3.61
CA ILE A 168 24.58 -17.53 -3.05
C ILE A 168 24.60 -17.46 -1.52
N VAL A 169 25.78 -17.51 -0.88
CA VAL A 169 25.95 -17.36 0.58
C VAL A 169 25.33 -16.04 1.06
N SER A 170 25.56 -14.93 0.35
CA SER A 170 24.97 -13.62 0.69
C SER A 170 23.45 -13.55 0.49
N LYS A 171 22.88 -14.47 -0.30
CA LYS A 171 21.46 -14.51 -0.67
C LYS A 171 20.66 -15.55 0.12
N THR A 172 21.28 -16.37 0.97
CA THR A 172 20.62 -17.38 1.82
C THR A 172 20.84 -17.11 3.31
N THR A 173 19.76 -17.15 4.10
CA THR A 173 19.84 -16.88 5.55
C THR A 173 19.93 -18.17 6.37
N LYS A 174 19.54 -19.31 5.80
CA LYS A 174 19.50 -20.62 6.47
C LYS A 174 20.52 -21.63 5.93
N GLY A 175 21.40 -21.20 5.02
CA GLY A 175 22.40 -22.09 4.42
C GLY A 175 21.82 -23.22 3.58
N VAL A 176 20.58 -23.06 3.09
CA VAL A 176 19.88 -24.01 2.21
C VAL A 176 19.59 -23.38 0.86
N VAL A 177 19.49 -24.23 -0.16
CA VAL A 177 19.12 -23.89 -1.54
C VAL A 177 18.15 -24.93 -2.08
N ILE A 178 17.36 -24.54 -3.08
CA ILE A 178 16.46 -25.45 -3.78
C ILE A 178 17.11 -25.81 -5.10
N ILE A 179 17.41 -27.08 -5.33
CA ILE A 179 17.87 -27.58 -6.63
C ILE A 179 16.67 -28.07 -7.42
N ARG A 180 16.55 -27.56 -8.65
CA ARG A 180 15.51 -27.93 -9.60
C ARG A 180 16.10 -28.84 -10.67
N ARG A 181 15.54 -30.05 -10.80
CA ARG A 181 15.96 -31.06 -11.78
C ARG A 181 14.74 -31.62 -12.48
N GLU A 182 14.63 -31.38 -13.79
CA GLU A 182 13.56 -31.96 -14.65
C GLU A 182 12.12 -31.73 -14.12
N GLY A 183 11.90 -30.62 -13.41
CA GLY A 183 10.60 -30.27 -12.82
C GLY A 183 10.42 -30.69 -11.37
N GLU A 184 11.28 -31.58 -10.83
CA GLU A 184 11.36 -31.85 -9.40
C GLU A 184 12.19 -30.78 -8.68
N GLU A 185 11.84 -30.51 -7.43
CA GLU A 185 12.56 -29.57 -6.57
C GLU A 185 12.95 -30.24 -5.26
N LYS A 186 14.23 -30.16 -4.90
CA LYS A 186 14.77 -30.71 -3.67
C LYS A 186 15.53 -29.63 -2.91
N THR A 187 15.22 -29.49 -1.63
CA THR A 187 15.94 -28.57 -0.74
C THR A 187 17.20 -29.27 -0.23
N ILE A 188 18.35 -28.67 -0.49
CA ILE A 188 19.66 -29.21 -0.14
C ILE A 188 20.45 -28.15 0.63
N ALA A 189 21.26 -28.59 1.60
CA ALA A 189 22.14 -27.69 2.32
C ALA A 189 23.30 -27.22 1.42
N LEU A 190 23.62 -25.92 1.47
CA LEU A 190 24.63 -25.29 0.61
C LEU A 190 26.03 -25.90 0.81
N ASN A 191 26.30 -26.47 1.99
CA ASN A 191 27.56 -27.17 2.27
C ASN A 191 27.73 -28.49 1.51
N GLN A 192 26.65 -29.09 1.00
CA GLN A 192 26.71 -30.31 0.18
C GLN A 192 27.07 -30.01 -1.28
N ILE A 193 27.04 -28.74 -1.68
CA ILE A 193 27.34 -28.28 -3.03
C ILE A 193 28.75 -27.68 -3.06
N VAL A 194 29.46 -27.93 -4.15
CA VAL A 194 30.84 -27.50 -4.36
C VAL A 194 30.87 -26.37 -5.40
N ASP A 195 31.77 -25.40 -5.26
CA ASP A 195 32.05 -24.45 -6.34
C ASP A 195 33.34 -24.75 -7.10
N VAL A 196 33.57 -24.05 -8.21
CA VAL A 196 34.77 -24.26 -9.04
C VAL A 196 36.07 -24.06 -8.25
N SER A 197 36.09 -23.16 -7.27
CA SER A 197 37.27 -22.88 -6.45
C SER A 197 37.53 -24.00 -5.44
N GLU A 198 36.51 -24.43 -4.71
CA GLU A 198 36.52 -25.58 -3.80
C GLU A 198 36.86 -26.87 -4.56
N ALA A 199 36.33 -27.07 -5.77
CA ALA A 199 36.67 -28.22 -6.60
C ALA A 199 38.17 -28.22 -6.95
N LYS A 200 38.73 -27.06 -7.32
CA LYS A 200 40.16 -26.93 -7.61
C LYS A 200 41.05 -27.21 -6.39
N THR A 201 40.64 -26.83 -5.18
CA THR A 201 41.43 -27.10 -3.97
C THR A 201 41.32 -28.57 -3.52
N MET A 202 40.19 -29.24 -3.77
CA MET A 202 40.00 -30.66 -3.45
C MET A 202 40.68 -31.62 -4.43
N LEU A 203 40.92 -31.19 -5.67
CA LEU A 203 41.45 -32.05 -6.73
C LEU A 203 42.84 -32.64 -6.42
N PRO A 204 43.86 -31.89 -5.97
CA PRO A 204 45.21 -32.42 -5.73
C PRO A 204 45.25 -33.60 -4.77
N GLU A 205 44.49 -33.55 -3.66
CA GLU A 205 44.43 -34.64 -2.69
C GLU A 205 43.73 -35.88 -3.28
N LYS A 206 42.61 -35.69 -4.00
CA LYS A 206 41.92 -36.79 -4.67
C LYS A 206 42.78 -37.43 -5.76
N ILE A 207 43.49 -36.63 -6.55
CA ILE A 207 44.38 -37.11 -7.63
C ILE A 207 45.49 -37.99 -7.03
N ARG A 208 46.17 -37.53 -5.97
CA ARG A 208 47.22 -38.33 -5.28
C ARG A 208 46.70 -39.65 -4.73
N LYS A 209 45.44 -39.67 -4.26
CA LYS A 209 44.80 -40.91 -3.78
C LYS A 209 44.53 -41.91 -4.92
N PHE A 210 44.15 -41.43 -6.10
CA PHE A 210 43.90 -42.30 -7.26
C PHE A 210 45.17 -42.67 -8.04
N LEU A 211 46.24 -41.88 -7.91
CA LEU A 211 47.53 -42.05 -8.58
C LEU A 211 48.71 -41.97 -7.58
N PRO A 212 48.82 -42.90 -6.60
CA PRO A 212 49.79 -42.78 -5.50
C PRO A 212 51.26 -42.93 -5.91
N ASN A 213 51.56 -43.61 -7.02
CA ASN A 213 52.92 -43.91 -7.49
C ASN A 213 53.25 -43.26 -8.85
N SER A 214 52.54 -42.19 -9.22
CA SER A 214 52.74 -41.51 -10.51
C SER A 214 53.72 -40.34 -10.39
N GLU A 215 54.43 -40.05 -11.48
CA GLU A 215 55.36 -38.92 -11.56
C GLU A 215 54.62 -37.58 -11.39
N ASP A 216 55.28 -36.57 -10.82
CA ASP A 216 54.69 -35.24 -10.59
C ASP A 216 54.15 -34.60 -11.87
N ARG A 217 54.78 -34.84 -13.02
CA ARG A 217 54.30 -34.37 -14.33
C ARG A 217 52.92 -34.95 -14.69
N VAL A 218 52.67 -36.22 -14.35
CA VAL A 218 51.39 -36.91 -14.58
C VAL A 218 50.31 -36.36 -13.65
N LEU A 219 50.66 -36.06 -12.39
CA LEU A 219 49.74 -35.46 -11.42
C LEU A 219 49.33 -34.04 -11.85
N LYS A 220 50.28 -33.22 -12.31
CA LYS A 220 50.01 -31.88 -12.87
C LYS A 220 49.13 -31.95 -14.11
N ALA A 221 49.46 -32.82 -15.06
CA ALA A 221 48.65 -33.03 -16.27
C ALA A 221 47.22 -33.47 -15.92
N CYS A 222 47.05 -34.39 -14.95
CA CYS A 222 45.73 -34.82 -14.51
C CYS A 222 44.92 -33.67 -13.89
N TYR A 223 45.56 -32.83 -13.07
CA TYR A 223 44.93 -31.63 -12.51
C TYR A 223 44.50 -30.65 -13.60
N GLU A 224 45.38 -30.33 -14.54
CA GLU A 224 45.10 -29.38 -15.63
C GLU A 224 44.00 -29.87 -16.55
N ILE A 225 44.04 -31.14 -16.97
CA ILE A 225 43.00 -31.74 -17.80
C ILE A 225 41.67 -31.70 -17.05
N THR A 226 41.64 -32.19 -15.81
CA THR A 226 40.39 -32.23 -15.04
C THR A 226 39.80 -30.82 -14.86
N THR A 227 40.64 -29.83 -14.54
CA THR A 227 40.19 -28.43 -14.38
C THR A 227 39.74 -27.77 -15.70
N ALA A 228 40.37 -28.10 -16.83
CA ALA A 228 39.97 -27.61 -18.14
C ALA A 228 38.58 -28.12 -18.58
N PHE A 229 38.18 -29.31 -18.11
CA PHE A 229 36.87 -29.92 -18.40
C PHE A 229 35.84 -29.74 -17.27
N LEU A 230 36.17 -29.01 -16.21
CA LEU A 230 35.19 -28.61 -15.20
C LEU A 230 34.33 -27.46 -15.75
N SER A 231 33.02 -27.65 -15.76
CA SER A 231 32.07 -26.59 -16.10
C SER A 231 30.89 -26.66 -15.15
N PRO A 232 30.41 -25.52 -14.61
CA PRO A 232 29.27 -25.51 -13.70
C PRO A 232 28.04 -26.21 -14.30
N ASN A 233 27.39 -27.06 -13.51
CA ASN A 233 26.12 -27.72 -13.88
C ASN A 233 24.94 -27.22 -13.03
N LEU A 234 25.20 -26.36 -12.06
CA LEU A 234 24.20 -25.61 -11.30
C LEU A 234 24.30 -24.14 -11.68
N SER A 235 23.16 -23.54 -12.03
CA SER A 235 23.05 -22.12 -12.32
C SER A 235 22.03 -21.46 -11.40
N PHE A 236 22.29 -20.23 -10.95
CA PHE A 236 21.36 -19.50 -10.09
C PHE A 236 20.22 -18.91 -10.91
N ASN A 237 18.99 -19.34 -10.63
CA ASN A 237 17.81 -18.80 -11.30
C ASN A 237 17.27 -17.58 -10.54
N GLU A 238 17.74 -16.40 -10.94
CA GLU A 238 17.33 -15.12 -10.35
C GLU A 238 15.83 -14.87 -10.52
N THR A 239 15.30 -15.15 -11.72
CA THR A 239 13.90 -14.86 -12.07
C THR A 239 12.93 -15.67 -11.22
N LYS A 240 13.15 -16.98 -11.09
CA LYS A 240 12.31 -17.86 -10.28
C LYS A 240 12.45 -17.57 -8.79
N THR A 241 13.66 -17.28 -8.34
CA THR A 241 13.90 -16.91 -6.94
C THR A 241 13.18 -15.60 -6.60
N ALA A 242 13.26 -14.58 -7.47
CA ALA A 242 12.56 -13.31 -7.30
C ALA A 242 11.03 -13.52 -7.32
N GLN A 243 10.52 -14.30 -8.28
CA GLN A 243 9.08 -14.60 -8.37
C GLN A 243 8.56 -15.24 -7.08
N ARG A 244 9.25 -16.24 -6.53
CA ARG A 244 8.84 -16.88 -5.27
C ARG A 244 8.95 -15.95 -4.06
N ARG A 245 9.98 -15.11 -4.04
CA ARG A 245 10.15 -14.08 -3.01
C ARG A 245 9.00 -13.08 -3.02
N GLU A 246 8.57 -12.64 -4.20
CA GLU A 246 7.41 -11.76 -4.34
C GLU A 246 6.11 -12.44 -3.93
N GLN A 247 5.91 -13.71 -4.31
CA GLN A 247 4.76 -14.49 -3.86
C GLN A 247 4.71 -14.64 -2.33
N ALA A 248 5.85 -14.92 -1.69
CA ALA A 248 5.95 -14.98 -0.24
C ALA A 248 5.64 -13.62 0.41
N VAL A 249 6.17 -12.53 -0.14
CA VAL A 249 5.87 -11.15 0.31
C VAL A 249 4.40 -10.80 0.16
N ALA A 250 3.76 -11.21 -0.95
CA ALA A 250 2.34 -10.98 -1.21
C ALA A 250 1.43 -11.77 -0.26
N SER A 251 1.89 -12.93 0.22
CA SER A 251 1.14 -13.77 1.17
C SER A 251 1.15 -13.25 2.62
N VAL A 252 1.93 -12.20 2.93
CA VAL A 252 2.00 -11.62 4.27
C VAL A 252 0.66 -10.97 4.65
N PRO A 253 -0.02 -11.41 5.73
CA PRO A 253 -1.31 -10.85 6.12
C PRO A 253 -1.20 -9.37 6.48
N LEU A 254 -2.10 -8.55 5.93
CA LEU A 254 -2.14 -7.09 6.17
C LEU A 254 -2.65 -6.71 7.57
N TYR A 255 -3.40 -7.62 8.21
CA TYR A 255 -4.05 -7.37 9.50
C TYR A 255 -3.33 -8.04 10.66
N LYS A 256 -3.24 -7.34 11.79
CA LYS A 256 -2.66 -7.84 13.05
C LYS A 256 -3.69 -8.69 13.80
N ARG A 257 -4.93 -8.19 13.88
CA ARG A 257 -6.06 -8.87 14.52
C ARG A 257 -7.39 -8.41 13.92
N THR A 258 -8.42 -9.21 14.11
CA THR A 258 -9.82 -8.83 13.83
C THR A 258 -10.50 -8.49 15.15
N ILE A 259 -11.11 -7.31 15.21
CA ILE A 259 -11.98 -6.88 16.31
C ILE A 259 -13.40 -7.29 15.96
N LEU A 260 -14.09 -7.99 16.85
CA LEU A 260 -15.48 -8.38 16.66
C LEU A 260 -16.45 -7.25 17.04
N ALA A 261 -17.66 -7.30 16.48
CA ALA A 261 -18.73 -6.41 16.91
C ALA A 261 -18.98 -6.57 18.43
N ASN A 262 -19.24 -5.45 19.11
CA ASN A 262 -19.43 -5.34 20.56
C ASN A 262 -18.19 -5.68 21.41
N GLU A 263 -17.02 -5.91 20.79
CA GLU A 263 -15.78 -6.02 21.53
C GLU A 263 -15.40 -4.65 22.13
N ARG A 264 -15.04 -4.64 23.42
CA ARG A 264 -14.60 -3.44 24.12
C ARG A 264 -13.19 -3.08 23.67
N ILE A 265 -13.02 -1.87 23.14
CA ILE A 265 -11.74 -1.36 22.65
C ILE A 265 -11.02 -0.60 23.78
N LEU A 266 -11.70 0.33 24.45
CA LEU A 266 -11.14 1.12 25.55
C LEU A 266 -12.14 1.20 26.70
N ALA A 267 -11.67 1.05 27.94
CA ALA A 267 -12.48 1.35 29.11
C ALA A 267 -12.54 2.86 29.38
N SER A 268 -13.57 3.30 30.11
CA SER A 268 -13.58 4.63 30.71
C SER A 268 -12.42 4.77 31.70
N HIS A 269 -11.79 5.93 31.73
CA HIS A 269 -10.66 6.30 32.59
C HIS A 269 -9.38 5.49 32.37
N GLN A 270 -9.24 4.82 31.21
CA GLN A 270 -8.03 4.10 30.82
C GLN A 270 -7.04 5.04 30.09
N VAL A 271 -5.74 4.88 30.37
CA VAL A 271 -4.66 5.54 29.61
C VAL A 271 -4.55 4.90 28.23
N ILE A 272 -4.55 5.72 27.19
CA ILE A 272 -4.51 5.29 25.80
C ILE A 272 -3.10 4.84 25.42
N THR A 273 -2.95 3.58 25.06
CA THR A 273 -1.67 3.01 24.58
C THR A 273 -1.49 3.19 23.08
N GLN A 274 -0.28 2.90 22.58
CA GLN A 274 0.00 2.91 21.14
C GLN A 274 -0.87 1.89 20.39
N GLU A 275 -1.08 0.69 20.97
CA GLU A 275 -1.89 -0.35 20.36
C GLU A 275 -3.37 0.05 20.27
N ASP A 276 -3.89 0.73 21.31
CA ASP A 276 -5.26 1.26 21.31
C ASP A 276 -5.45 2.28 20.20
N MET A 277 -4.47 3.16 19.98
CA MET A 277 -4.52 4.14 18.90
C MET A 277 -4.54 3.51 17.51
N ASP A 278 -3.81 2.42 17.29
CA ASP A 278 -3.79 1.72 16.01
C ASP A 278 -5.14 1.03 15.73
N VAL A 279 -5.79 0.51 16.77
CA VAL A 279 -7.16 -0.02 16.71
C VAL A 279 -8.15 1.10 16.39
N LEU A 280 -8.07 2.25 17.09
CA LEU A 280 -8.95 3.40 16.88
C LEU A 280 -8.80 4.00 15.47
N LYS A 281 -7.57 4.12 14.96
CA LYS A 281 -7.31 4.57 13.58
C LYS A 281 -7.92 3.61 12.56
N SER A 282 -7.75 2.30 12.78
CA SER A 282 -8.34 1.27 11.92
C SER A 282 -9.87 1.30 11.98
N LEU A 283 -10.45 1.51 13.16
CA LEU A 283 -11.90 1.70 13.34
C LEU A 283 -12.40 2.93 12.60
N ALA A 284 -11.72 4.08 12.72
CA ALA A 284 -12.08 5.31 12.04
C ALA A 284 -12.06 5.14 10.51
N LYS A 285 -11.03 4.47 9.98
CA LYS A 285 -10.94 4.15 8.54
C LYS A 285 -12.04 3.18 8.08
N ALA A 286 -12.33 2.13 8.86
CA ALA A 286 -13.39 1.18 8.56
C ALA A 286 -14.79 1.83 8.63
N LYS A 287 -14.99 2.76 9.58
CA LYS A 287 -16.20 3.56 9.72
C LYS A 287 -16.36 4.50 8.54
N ALA A 288 -15.30 5.22 8.14
CA ALA A 288 -15.29 6.09 6.96
C ALA A 288 -15.63 5.31 5.68
N GLN A 289 -15.03 4.14 5.46
CA GLN A 289 -15.34 3.29 4.31
C GLN A 289 -16.80 2.84 4.26
N ARG A 290 -17.38 2.43 5.40
CA ARG A 290 -18.80 2.08 5.49
C ARG A 290 -19.72 3.30 5.36
N GLU A 291 -19.30 4.45 5.87
CA GLU A 291 -20.07 5.68 5.80
C GLU A 291 -20.08 6.28 4.39
N ILE A 292 -19.05 6.10 3.56
CA ILE A 292 -18.98 6.64 2.18
C ILE A 292 -20.21 6.23 1.33
N GLN A 293 -20.72 5.00 1.47
CA GLN A 293 -21.89 4.54 0.70
C GLN A 293 -23.24 4.99 1.29
N ARG A 294 -23.34 5.17 2.61
CA ARG A 294 -24.52 5.79 3.29
C ARG A 294 -24.51 7.32 3.23
N SER A 295 -23.35 7.92 2.99
CA SER A 295 -23.06 9.36 3.03
C SER A 295 -23.75 10.12 1.91
N LEU A 296 -23.78 9.60 0.68
CA LEU A 296 -24.45 10.28 -0.42
C LEU A 296 -25.95 10.42 -0.17
N TRP A 297 -26.65 9.32 0.15
CA TRP A 297 -28.08 9.34 0.46
C TRP A 297 -28.40 10.21 1.68
N ARG A 298 -27.61 10.10 2.76
CA ARG A 298 -27.80 10.94 3.95
C ARG A 298 -27.51 12.42 3.68
N ARG A 299 -26.51 12.74 2.87
CA ARG A 299 -26.18 14.12 2.44
C ARG A 299 -27.29 14.70 1.58
N TYR A 300 -27.85 13.93 0.65
CA TYR A 300 -29.02 14.30 -0.13
C TYR A 300 -30.26 14.50 0.77
N LEU A 301 -30.53 13.58 1.70
CA LEU A 301 -31.65 13.67 2.64
C LEU A 301 -31.54 14.90 3.55
N LEU A 302 -30.33 15.17 4.07
CA LEU A 302 -30.04 16.34 4.91
C LEU A 302 -30.19 17.65 4.12
N TRP A 303 -29.69 17.70 2.88
CA TRP A 303 -29.89 18.85 1.99
C TRP A 303 -31.36 19.06 1.66
N PHE A 304 -32.06 17.99 1.28
CA PHE A 304 -33.48 18.03 0.96
C PHE A 304 -34.32 18.52 2.15
N GLY A 305 -34.06 18.01 3.35
CA GLY A 305 -34.73 18.46 4.58
C GLY A 305 -34.52 19.95 4.85
N ARG A 306 -33.30 20.47 4.68
CA ARG A 306 -32.99 21.90 4.84
C ARG A 306 -33.75 22.75 3.84
N THR A 307 -33.73 22.35 2.57
CA THR A 307 -34.46 23.06 1.51
C THR A 307 -35.96 23.03 1.73
N LEU A 308 -36.50 21.94 2.27
CA LEU A 308 -37.93 21.79 2.52
C LEU A 308 -38.39 22.68 3.67
N VAL A 309 -37.62 22.75 4.76
CA VAL A 309 -37.90 23.65 5.88
C VAL A 309 -37.77 25.12 5.46
N SER A 310 -36.72 25.49 4.72
CA SER A 310 -36.57 26.87 4.25
C SER A 310 -37.68 27.26 3.28
N LEU A 311 -38.07 26.36 2.36
CA LEU A 311 -39.20 26.55 1.46
C LEU A 311 -40.51 26.73 2.21
N PHE A 312 -40.78 25.88 3.21
CA PHE A 312 -42.00 25.96 4.02
C PHE A 312 -42.10 27.29 4.77
N SER A 313 -41.02 27.71 5.42
CA SER A 313 -40.97 28.98 6.16
C SER A 313 -41.14 30.20 5.24
N VAL A 314 -40.48 30.21 4.08
CA VAL A 314 -40.63 31.30 3.08
C VAL A 314 -42.03 31.29 2.47
N SER A 315 -42.61 30.10 2.24
CA SER A 315 -43.96 29.96 1.69
C SER A 315 -45.02 30.61 2.59
N ILE A 316 -44.88 30.53 3.92
CA ILE A 316 -45.78 31.21 4.86
C ILE A 316 -45.79 32.72 4.61
N LEU A 317 -44.61 33.34 4.48
CA LEU A 317 -44.48 34.77 4.23
C LEU A 317 -45.03 35.16 2.86
N VAL A 318 -44.68 34.40 1.81
CA VAL A 318 -45.09 34.68 0.43
C VAL A 318 -46.60 34.53 0.25
N LEU A 319 -47.21 33.47 0.80
CA LEU A 319 -48.66 33.26 0.74
C LEU A 319 -49.41 34.37 1.46
N TYR A 320 -48.92 34.80 2.63
CA TYR A 320 -49.53 35.93 3.34
C TYR A 320 -49.50 37.22 2.50
N LEU A 321 -48.35 37.55 1.91
CA LEU A 321 -48.22 38.74 1.07
C LEU A 321 -49.09 38.66 -0.18
N TYR A 322 -49.21 37.47 -0.78
CA TYR A 322 -50.04 37.25 -1.96
C TYR A 322 -51.54 37.44 -1.67
N CYS A 323 -52.04 36.87 -0.56
CA CYS A 323 -53.45 36.91 -0.20
C CYS A 323 -53.89 38.26 0.39
N PHE A 324 -53.08 38.83 1.30
CA PHE A 324 -53.51 39.96 2.13
C PHE A 324 -52.82 41.29 1.78
N LYS A 325 -51.63 41.26 1.16
CA LYS A 325 -50.80 42.47 0.92
C LYS A 325 -50.28 42.53 -0.52
N LYS A 326 -51.21 42.47 -1.48
CA LYS A 326 -50.91 42.44 -2.93
C LYS A 326 -50.06 43.61 -3.42
N GLN A 327 -50.19 44.79 -2.81
CA GLN A 327 -49.36 45.96 -3.13
C GLN A 327 -47.87 45.74 -2.80
N ILE A 328 -47.58 45.11 -1.66
CA ILE A 328 -46.21 44.78 -1.22
C ILE A 328 -45.68 43.61 -2.03
N TYR A 329 -46.50 42.59 -2.27
CA TYR A 329 -46.15 41.45 -3.14
C TYR A 329 -45.83 41.87 -4.59
N ASN A 330 -46.40 42.99 -5.06
CA ASN A 330 -46.13 43.49 -6.41
C ASN A 330 -44.88 44.34 -6.54
N ASN A 331 -44.29 44.78 -5.42
CA ASN A 331 -43.10 45.61 -5.43
C ASN A 331 -41.84 44.77 -5.13
N ASN A 332 -40.99 44.61 -6.14
CA ASN A 332 -39.78 43.80 -6.03
C ASN A 332 -38.78 44.33 -4.99
N SER A 333 -38.69 45.65 -4.80
CA SER A 333 -37.80 46.26 -3.81
C SER A 333 -38.22 45.94 -2.38
N LEU A 334 -39.54 45.91 -2.12
CA LEU A 334 -40.08 45.54 -0.81
C LEU A 334 -39.92 44.04 -0.53
N LEU A 335 -40.09 43.19 -1.55
CA LEU A 335 -39.80 41.76 -1.44
C LEU A 335 -38.32 41.49 -1.15
N LEU A 336 -37.41 42.24 -1.77
CA LEU A 336 -35.98 42.14 -1.50
C LEU A 336 -35.65 42.59 -0.08
N LEU A 337 -36.23 43.69 0.40
CA LEU A 337 -36.10 44.15 1.79
C LEU A 337 -36.54 43.06 2.78
N LEU A 338 -37.73 42.48 2.59
CA LEU A 338 -38.26 41.40 3.42
C LEU A 338 -37.36 40.15 3.40
N SER A 339 -36.78 39.84 2.23
CA SER A 339 -35.84 38.73 2.07
C SER A 339 -34.56 38.96 2.89
N ILE A 340 -33.99 40.17 2.85
CA ILE A 340 -32.82 40.53 3.66
C ILE A 340 -33.14 40.43 5.16
N MET A 341 -34.30 40.93 5.57
CA MET A 341 -34.72 40.89 6.97
C MET A 341 -34.97 39.45 7.48
N ALA A 342 -35.36 38.52 6.61
CA ALA A 342 -35.44 37.09 6.95
C ALA A 342 -34.06 36.39 6.99
N ILE A 343 -33.15 36.76 6.08
CA ILE A 343 -31.83 36.15 5.95
C ILE A 343 -30.90 36.60 7.08
N LEU A 344 -30.91 37.88 7.46
CA LEU A 344 -29.94 38.45 8.39
C LEU A 344 -29.90 37.75 9.76
N PRO A 345 -31.01 37.55 10.50
CA PRO A 345 -30.99 36.81 11.77
C PRO A 345 -30.56 35.36 11.58
N THR A 346 -31.00 34.71 10.49
CA THR A 346 -30.64 33.33 10.16
C THR A 346 -29.14 33.18 9.87
N ALA A 347 -28.53 34.16 9.21
CA ALA A 347 -27.10 34.19 8.91
C ALA A 347 -26.26 34.38 10.18
N ILE A 348 -26.69 35.26 11.09
CA ILE A 348 -26.04 35.44 12.39
C ILE A 348 -26.14 34.15 13.21
N ALA A 349 -27.31 33.51 13.25
CA ALA A 349 -27.49 32.22 13.92
C ALA A 349 -26.57 31.12 13.37
N SER A 350 -26.43 31.06 12.04
CA SER A 350 -25.53 30.14 11.36
C SER A 350 -24.06 30.35 11.70
N PHE A 351 -23.63 31.62 11.73
CA PHE A 351 -22.28 32.00 12.09
C PHE A 351 -21.93 31.60 13.53
N VAL A 352 -22.86 31.84 14.46
CA VAL A 352 -22.74 31.43 15.87
C VAL A 352 -22.70 29.91 16.00
N ALA A 353 -23.54 29.18 15.28
CA ALA A 353 -23.59 27.72 15.31
C ALA A 353 -22.31 27.05 14.75
N THR A 354 -21.65 27.68 13.78
CA THR A 354 -20.48 27.10 13.09
C THR A 354 -19.16 27.42 13.79
N ASN A 355 -19.08 28.51 14.58
CA ASN A 355 -17.85 28.95 15.23
C ASN A 355 -17.93 28.90 16.76
N PRO A 356 -17.99 27.70 17.38
CA PRO A 356 -18.17 27.55 18.82
C PRO A 356 -16.98 28.09 19.65
N THR A 357 -15.80 28.24 19.05
CA THR A 357 -14.57 28.72 19.71
C THR A 357 -14.51 30.24 19.84
N PHE A 358 -15.27 30.99 19.04
CA PHE A 358 -15.18 32.46 18.98
C PHE A 358 -15.80 33.15 20.22
N MET A 359 -16.58 32.45 21.04
CA MET A 359 -17.12 32.95 22.32
C MET A 359 -16.97 31.93 23.44
N GLY A 360 -15.74 31.76 23.92
CA GLY A 360 -15.36 30.75 24.94
C GLY A 360 -15.98 30.87 26.34
N VAL A 361 -16.96 31.74 26.60
CA VAL A 361 -17.58 31.87 27.95
C VAL A 361 -19.10 32.07 27.94
N TYR A 362 -19.70 32.54 26.84
CA TYR A 362 -21.16 32.71 26.75
C TYR A 362 -21.68 32.15 25.43
N ARG A 363 -22.20 30.92 25.46
CA ARG A 363 -23.08 30.38 24.41
C ARG A 363 -24.44 31.11 24.47
N SER A 364 -24.46 32.44 24.39
CA SER A 364 -25.72 33.17 24.43
C SER A 364 -26.38 33.07 23.06
N GLU A 365 -27.14 31.99 22.87
CA GLU A 365 -28.08 31.80 21.76
C GLU A 365 -29.02 33.02 21.55
N PHE A 366 -29.14 33.86 22.58
CA PHE A 366 -29.86 35.14 22.61
C PHE A 366 -29.23 36.28 21.79
N LEU A 367 -28.03 36.12 21.24
CA LEU A 367 -27.40 37.17 20.43
C LEU A 367 -28.09 37.37 19.07
N VAL A 368 -28.91 36.40 18.63
CA VAL A 368 -29.60 36.46 17.34
C VAL A 368 -30.67 37.55 17.35
N PRO A 369 -30.57 38.59 16.49
CA PRO A 369 -31.42 39.78 16.59
C PRO A 369 -32.78 39.58 15.89
N ILE A 370 -33.56 38.59 16.32
CA ILE A 370 -34.91 38.33 15.79
C ILE A 370 -35.81 39.55 16.00
N ALA A 371 -35.81 40.12 17.22
CA ALA A 371 -36.63 41.27 17.56
C ALA A 371 -36.29 42.53 16.74
N LEU A 372 -35.00 42.71 16.38
CA LEU A 372 -34.56 43.84 15.54
C LEU A 372 -35.19 43.74 14.13
N SER A 373 -35.16 42.55 13.53
CA SER A 373 -35.78 42.32 12.22
C SER A 373 -37.28 42.63 12.25
N SER A 374 -37.97 42.21 13.30
CA SER A 374 -39.41 42.41 13.49
C SER A 374 -39.77 43.89 13.66
N MET A 375 -38.98 44.59 14.47
CA MET A 375 -39.12 46.01 14.72
C MET A 375 -38.88 46.83 13.45
N LEU A 376 -37.78 46.58 12.73
CA LEU A 376 -37.45 47.33 11.51
C LEU A 376 -38.53 47.16 10.44
N VAL A 377 -39.04 45.95 10.25
CA VAL A 377 -40.14 45.72 9.30
C VAL A 377 -41.44 46.39 9.75
N THR A 378 -41.70 46.50 11.05
CA THR A 378 -42.87 47.23 11.56
C THR A 378 -42.77 48.74 11.33
N VAL A 379 -41.56 49.31 11.45
CA VAL A 379 -41.31 50.74 11.19
C VAL A 379 -41.41 51.05 9.69
N LEU A 380 -40.75 50.22 8.87
CA LEU A 380 -40.62 50.45 7.42
C LEU A 380 -41.89 50.06 6.65
N LEU A 381 -42.60 49.04 7.13
CA LEU A 381 -43.81 48.49 6.55
C LEU A 381 -44.91 48.49 7.61
N GLU A 382 -45.64 47.39 7.76
CA GLU A 382 -46.82 47.30 8.63
C GLU A 382 -46.59 46.29 9.76
N ALA A 383 -47.24 46.51 10.90
CA ALA A 383 -47.08 45.70 12.11
C ALA A 383 -47.46 44.23 11.88
N GLU A 384 -48.47 43.96 11.05
CA GLU A 384 -48.93 42.61 10.73
C GLU A 384 -47.83 41.82 9.99
N ILE A 385 -47.04 42.48 9.15
CA ILE A 385 -45.92 41.88 8.43
C ILE A 385 -44.75 41.61 9.38
N GLY A 386 -44.50 42.53 10.32
CA GLY A 386 -43.52 42.35 11.39
C GLY A 386 -43.79 41.10 12.23
N ILE A 387 -45.04 40.86 12.64
CA ILE A 387 -45.43 39.66 13.40
C ILE A 387 -45.16 38.39 12.59
N ILE A 388 -45.54 38.35 11.31
CA ILE A 388 -45.38 37.16 10.48
C ILE A 388 -43.92 36.87 10.18
N LEU A 389 -43.12 37.92 9.93
CA LEU A 389 -41.68 37.77 9.79
C LEU A 389 -41.03 37.27 11.08
N THR A 390 -41.51 37.71 12.24
CA THR A 390 -41.05 37.20 13.55
C THR A 390 -41.23 35.70 13.62
N PHE A 391 -42.44 35.21 13.31
CA PHE A 391 -42.74 33.79 13.34
C PHE A 391 -41.85 32.98 12.37
N VAL A 392 -41.65 33.49 11.15
CA VAL A 392 -40.75 32.89 10.16
C VAL A 392 -39.31 32.84 10.66
N ASN A 393 -38.81 33.92 11.28
CA ASN A 393 -37.47 33.98 11.84
C ASN A 393 -37.29 33.01 13.03
N VAL A 394 -38.31 32.85 13.89
CA VAL A 394 -38.27 31.85 14.98
C VAL A 394 -38.12 30.43 14.43
N LEU A 395 -38.88 30.09 13.39
CA LEU A 395 -38.79 28.78 12.73
C LEU A 395 -37.40 28.56 12.09
N LEU A 396 -36.92 29.52 11.31
CA LEU A 396 -35.64 29.42 10.62
C LEU A 396 -34.46 29.33 11.59
N VAL A 397 -34.41 30.23 12.57
CA VAL A 397 -33.32 30.26 13.57
C VAL A 397 -33.35 29.02 14.46
N GLY A 398 -34.52 28.56 14.90
CA GLY A 398 -34.62 27.34 15.71
C GLY A 398 -34.11 26.08 14.99
N CYS A 399 -34.37 25.97 13.69
CA CYS A 399 -33.82 24.89 12.89
C CYS A 399 -32.31 25.02 12.67
N VAL A 400 -31.78 26.25 12.51
CA VAL A 400 -30.33 26.49 12.37
C VAL A 400 -29.57 26.17 13.65
N LEU A 401 -30.14 26.45 14.82
CA LEU A 401 -29.58 26.14 16.13
C LEU A 401 -29.76 24.66 16.55
N GLY A 402 -30.01 23.75 15.60
CA GLY A 402 -30.09 22.31 15.88
C GLY A 402 -31.40 21.86 16.54
N TYR A 403 -32.52 22.54 16.24
CA TYR A 403 -33.85 22.28 16.79
C TYR A 403 -34.02 22.62 18.27
N HIS A 404 -33.11 23.41 18.83
CA HIS A 404 -33.26 24.02 20.14
C HIS A 404 -34.08 25.31 20.04
N PHE A 405 -35.40 25.20 20.21
CA PHE A 405 -36.33 26.33 20.05
C PHE A 405 -36.41 27.27 21.26
N GLN A 406 -35.73 26.97 22.38
CA GLN A 406 -35.86 27.75 23.61
C GLN A 406 -35.46 29.21 23.42
N SER A 407 -34.26 29.49 22.91
CA SER A 407 -33.80 30.87 22.71
C SER A 407 -34.58 31.62 21.60
N PRO A 408 -34.81 31.03 20.40
CA PRO A 408 -35.58 31.69 19.35
C PRO A 408 -37.01 32.00 19.77
N PHE A 409 -37.65 31.12 20.54
CA PHE A 409 -39.00 31.34 21.03
C PHE A 409 -39.07 32.57 21.96
N VAL A 410 -38.14 32.67 22.93
CA VAL A 410 -38.07 33.85 23.83
C VAL A 410 -37.80 35.13 23.03
N SER A 411 -36.83 35.10 22.11
CA SER A 411 -36.52 36.24 21.23
C SER A 411 -37.69 36.61 20.31
N GLY A 412 -38.51 35.62 19.92
CA GLY A 412 -39.73 35.80 19.15
C GLY A 412 -40.83 36.52 19.96
N LEU A 413 -41.03 36.14 21.22
CA LEU A 413 -41.95 36.86 22.12
C LEU A 413 -41.52 38.31 22.30
N CYS A 414 -40.22 38.55 22.52
CA CYS A 414 -39.66 39.89 22.55
C CYS A 414 -39.92 40.64 21.23
N GLY A 415 -39.74 39.98 20.08
CA GLY A 415 -40.03 40.56 18.77
C GLY A 415 -41.49 40.97 18.58
N VAL A 416 -42.45 40.15 19.00
CA VAL A 416 -43.88 40.49 18.95
C VAL A 416 -44.20 41.68 19.87
N LEU A 417 -43.64 41.71 21.08
CA LEU A 417 -43.77 42.86 21.99
C LEU A 417 -43.17 44.13 21.37
N SER A 418 -42.00 44.04 20.74
CA SER A 418 -41.38 45.18 20.04
C SER A 418 -42.26 45.70 18.89
N VAL A 419 -42.90 44.81 18.13
CA VAL A 419 -43.85 45.20 17.08
C VAL A 419 -45.00 46.01 17.65
N TYR A 420 -45.58 45.57 18.78
CA TYR A 420 -46.68 46.29 19.43
C TYR A 420 -46.26 47.69 19.92
N LEU A 421 -45.10 47.80 20.56
CA LEU A 421 -44.57 49.07 21.08
C LEU A 421 -44.31 50.08 19.95
N VAL A 422 -43.78 49.60 18.83
CA VAL A 422 -43.30 50.46 17.74
C VAL A 422 -44.40 50.81 16.74
N ARG A 423 -45.50 50.04 16.70
CA ARG A 423 -46.69 50.37 15.91
C ARG A 423 -47.19 51.79 16.16
N ASN A 424 -47.09 52.28 17.40
CA ASN A 424 -47.54 53.63 17.78
C ASN A 424 -46.60 54.75 17.34
N VAL A 425 -45.34 54.44 16.99
CA VAL A 425 -44.34 55.43 16.57
C VAL A 425 -44.58 55.88 15.12
N ARG A 426 -45.12 55.01 14.26
CA ARG A 426 -45.40 55.32 12.84
C ARG A 426 -46.60 56.26 12.65
N HIS A 427 -47.44 56.43 13.67
CA HIS A 427 -48.62 57.30 13.64
C HIS A 427 -48.35 58.73 14.15
N ARG A 428 -47.10 59.07 14.48
CA ARG A 428 -46.60 60.43 14.66
C ARG A 428 -45.73 60.79 13.48
#